data_AF-A0A017HUU0-F1
#
_entry.id   AF-A0A017HUU0-F1
#
_cell.length_a   1.000
_cell.length_b   1.000
_cell.length_c   1.000
_cell.angle_alpha   90.00
_cell.angle_beta   90.00
_cell.angle_gamma   90.00
#
_symmetry.space_group_name_H-M   'P 1'
#
loop_
_entity.id
_entity.type
_entity.pdbx_description
1 polymer ?
#
loop_
_entity_poly.entity_id
_entity_poly.type
_entity_poly.pdbx_seq_one_letter_code
_entity_poly.pdbx_strand_id
1 'polypeptide(L)'
;MAGGWPERIVVVGGGTAGWLAAMMLSEVAGRKAPGTSVTVVESSKIPVIGVGEGSTAVFRQMLRRFGLDEEEFLRETGATIKFGIRHRDWRRLGHHYDGPIDDPHLVAPGCRWTATPSRRGSRCRRRTFSST
;
A
#
# COMPACT_ATOMS: atom_id res chain seq x y z
N MET A 1 22.08 21.99 -23.10
CA MET A 1 22.02 20.53 -22.83
C MET A 1 20.56 20.13 -22.87
N ALA A 2 20.18 19.25 -23.80
CA ALA A 2 18.79 19.03 -24.19
C ALA A 2 17.97 18.29 -23.12
N GLY A 3 16.81 18.86 -22.76
CA GLY A 3 15.85 18.32 -21.79
C GLY A 3 14.98 17.20 -22.35
N GLY A 4 15.60 16.10 -22.78
CA GLY A 4 14.92 14.89 -23.26
C GLY A 4 14.87 13.78 -22.20
N TRP A 5 13.96 12.83 -22.37
CA TRP A 5 13.94 11.58 -21.60
C TRP A 5 15.10 10.68 -22.00
N PRO A 6 15.70 9.91 -21.06
CA PRO A 6 16.76 8.97 -21.39
C PRO A 6 16.23 7.77 -22.18
N GLU A 7 17.02 7.27 -23.14
CA GLU A 7 16.71 6.05 -23.88
C GLU A 7 16.80 4.77 -23.03
N ARG A 8 17.64 4.79 -21.99
CA ARG A 8 17.86 3.64 -21.10
C ARG A 8 17.92 4.09 -19.65
N ILE A 9 17.17 3.40 -18.81
CA ILE A 9 17.16 3.59 -17.36
C ILE A 9 17.55 2.25 -16.72
N VAL A 10 18.56 2.28 -15.86
CA VAL A 10 19.02 1.09 -15.12
C VAL A 10 18.76 1.29 -13.64
N VAL A 11 17.96 0.39 -13.05
CA VAL A 11 17.71 0.31 -11.62
C VAL A 11 18.68 -0.72 -11.04
N VAL A 12 19.65 -0.27 -10.25
CA VAL A 12 20.64 -1.13 -9.62
C VAL A 12 20.15 -1.51 -8.22
N GLY A 13 19.76 -2.77 -8.07
CA GLY A 13 19.12 -3.31 -6.88
C GLY A 13 17.69 -3.79 -7.16
N GLY A 14 17.39 -5.02 -6.74
CA GLY A 14 16.05 -5.60 -6.79
C GLY A 14 15.26 -5.33 -5.51
N GLY A 15 14.60 -6.37 -5.01
CA GLY A 15 13.72 -6.28 -3.85
C GLY A 15 12.54 -5.32 -4.07
N THR A 16 11.80 -5.01 -3.00
CA THR A 16 10.59 -4.19 -3.08
C THR A 16 10.87 -2.81 -3.69
N ALA A 17 11.96 -2.16 -3.27
CA ALA A 17 12.31 -0.82 -3.77
C ALA A 17 12.64 -0.82 -5.27
N GLY A 18 13.48 -1.74 -5.73
CA GLY A 18 13.91 -1.81 -7.13
C GLY A 18 12.78 -2.14 -8.09
N TRP A 19 11.98 -3.15 -7.77
CA TRP A 19 10.88 -3.59 -8.62
C TRP A 19 9.75 -2.54 -8.67
N LEU A 20 9.40 -1.91 -7.55
CA LEU A 20 8.41 -0.81 -7.57
C LEU A 20 8.91 0.40 -8.37
N ALA A 21 10.19 0.77 -8.23
CA ALA A 21 10.78 1.85 -9.01
C ALA A 21 10.74 1.53 -10.51
N ALA A 22 11.11 0.31 -10.91
CA ALA A 22 11.08 -0.12 -12.30
C ALA A 22 9.67 -0.09 -12.89
N MET A 23 8.65 -0.55 -12.15
CA MET A 23 7.24 -0.48 -12.59
C MET A 23 6.79 0.96 -12.81
N MET A 24 7.05 1.85 -11.85
CA MET A 24 6.69 3.28 -11.97
C MET A 24 7.43 3.98 -13.11
N LEU A 25 8.73 3.73 -13.25
CA LEU A 25 9.53 4.31 -14.33
C LEU A 25 9.06 3.81 -15.70
N SER A 26 8.72 2.53 -15.83
CA SER A 26 8.22 1.94 -17.07
C SER A 26 6.88 2.53 -17.49
N GLU A 27 5.95 2.74 -16.55
CA GLU A 27 4.67 3.38 -16.85
C GLU A 27 4.84 4.82 -17.35
N VAL A 28 5.70 5.60 -16.69
CA VAL A 28 5.94 7.00 -17.10
C VAL A 28 6.69 7.06 -18.43
N ALA A 29 7.69 6.21 -18.62
CA ALA A 29 8.44 6.08 -19.87
C ALA A 29 7.50 5.74 -21.04
N GLY A 30 6.60 4.77 -20.88
CA GLY A 30 5.63 4.40 -21.91
C GLY A 30 4.70 5.54 -22.34
N ARG A 31 4.47 6.54 -21.48
CA ARG A 31 3.67 7.74 -21.80
C ARG A 31 4.49 8.89 -22.39
N LYS A 32 5.70 9.12 -21.87
CA LYS A 32 6.50 10.32 -22.17
C LYS A 32 7.58 10.12 -23.23
N ALA A 33 8.11 8.91 -23.34
CA ALA A 33 9.16 8.56 -24.28
C ALA A 33 9.03 7.08 -24.70
N PRO A 34 8.04 6.77 -25.56
CA PRO A 34 7.91 5.44 -26.13
C PRO A 34 9.24 5.00 -26.77
N GLY A 35 9.81 3.89 -26.29
CA GLY A 35 11.14 3.42 -26.70
C GLY A 35 12.20 3.48 -25.60
N THR A 36 11.96 4.21 -24.51
CA THR A 36 12.82 4.13 -23.31
C THR A 36 12.74 2.72 -22.71
N SER A 37 13.90 2.11 -22.51
CA SER A 37 14.04 0.81 -21.84
C SER A 37 14.33 0.98 -20.35
N VAL A 38 13.70 0.15 -19.51
CA VAL A 38 13.96 0.08 -18.07
C VAL A 38 14.49 -1.30 -17.74
N THR A 39 15.66 -1.39 -17.10
CA THR A 39 16.31 -2.65 -16.72
C THR A 39 16.59 -2.67 -15.24
N VAL A 40 16.26 -3.78 -14.57
CA VAL A 40 16.63 -4.03 -13.16
C VAL A 40 17.86 -4.94 -13.14
N VAL A 41 18.87 -4.57 -12.36
CA VAL A 41 20.02 -5.41 -12.07
C VAL A 41 19.97 -5.79 -10.60
N GLU A 42 19.63 -7.05 -10.30
CA GLU A 42 19.58 -7.57 -8.94
C GLU A 42 20.67 -8.62 -8.68
N SER A 43 21.13 -8.70 -7.44
CA SER A 43 22.15 -9.66 -7.03
C SER A 43 21.49 -10.98 -6.66
N SER A 44 21.85 -12.06 -7.37
CA SER A 44 21.43 -13.42 -7.00
C SER A 44 21.99 -13.90 -5.65
N LYS A 45 22.96 -13.18 -5.07
CA LYS A 45 23.65 -13.54 -3.83
C LYS A 45 23.02 -12.94 -2.57
N ILE A 46 22.18 -11.91 -2.71
CA ILE A 46 21.59 -11.19 -1.58
C ILE A 46 20.08 -11.46 -1.60
N PRO A 47 19.58 -12.42 -0.79
CA PRO A 47 18.15 -12.69 -0.73
C PRO A 47 17.40 -11.57 0.00
N VAL A 48 16.10 -11.48 -0.25
CA VAL A 48 15.21 -10.65 0.55
C VAL A 48 15.18 -11.20 1.98
N ILE A 49 15.37 -10.32 2.96
CA ILE A 49 15.15 -10.69 4.36
C ILE A 49 13.64 -10.83 4.54
N GLY A 50 13.17 -12.03 4.87
CA GLY A 50 11.74 -12.37 5.00
C GLY A 50 11.06 -11.77 6.23
N VAL A 51 11.15 -10.45 6.41
CA VAL A 51 10.41 -9.71 7.44
C VAL A 51 9.00 -9.40 6.95
N GLY A 52 8.02 -9.50 7.84
CA GLY A 52 6.67 -9.02 7.54
C GLY A 52 6.66 -7.49 7.42
N GLU A 53 6.42 -6.98 6.23
CA GLU A 53 6.31 -5.54 5.96
C GLU A 53 4.84 -5.08 6.03
N GLY A 54 4.62 -3.88 6.57
CA GLY A 54 3.30 -3.26 6.62
C GLY A 54 3.23 -2.06 5.67
N SER A 55 2.14 -1.93 4.93
CA SER A 55 1.89 -0.80 4.02
C SER A 55 0.85 0.20 4.57
N THR A 56 0.49 1.20 3.78
CA THR A 56 -0.65 2.12 3.97
C THR A 56 -1.65 1.96 2.80
N ALA A 57 -2.82 2.62 2.86
CA ALA A 57 -3.85 2.50 1.83
C ALA A 57 -3.39 2.99 0.44
N VAL A 58 -2.32 3.80 0.36
CA VAL A 58 -1.70 4.20 -0.92
C VAL A 58 -1.26 2.97 -1.72
N PHE A 59 -0.83 1.90 -1.06
CA PHE A 59 -0.39 0.69 -1.75
C PHE A 59 -1.52 0.02 -2.53
N ARG A 60 -2.75 0.04 -1.99
CA ARG A 60 -3.93 -0.45 -2.70
C ARG A 60 -4.21 0.34 -3.98
N GLN A 61 -3.97 1.66 -3.96
CA GLN A 61 -4.12 2.49 -5.16
C GLN A 61 -3.06 2.14 -6.22
N MET A 62 -1.85 1.79 -5.78
CA MET A 62 -0.77 1.33 -6.66
C MET A 62 -1.15 0.02 -7.36
N LEU A 63 -1.65 -0.99 -6.64
CA LEU A 63 -2.12 -2.24 -7.25
C LEU A 63 -3.14 -1.98 -8.37
N ARG A 64 -4.16 -1.16 -8.08
CA ARG A 64 -5.18 -0.78 -9.08
C ARG A 64 -4.59 -0.04 -10.29
N ARG A 65 -3.65 0.87 -10.05
CA ARG A 65 -3.00 1.64 -11.12
C ARG A 65 -2.24 0.75 -12.11
N PHE A 66 -1.66 -0.34 -11.62
CA PHE A 66 -0.97 -1.33 -12.44
C PHE A 66 -1.86 -2.51 -12.89
N GLY A 67 -3.17 -2.46 -12.60
CA GLY A 67 -4.11 -3.51 -12.97
C GLY A 67 -3.85 -4.85 -12.27
N LEU A 68 -3.21 -4.83 -11.11
CA LEU A 68 -2.96 -6.03 -10.31
C LEU A 68 -4.20 -6.36 -9.49
N ASP A 69 -4.62 -7.62 -9.53
CA ASP A 69 -5.73 -8.12 -8.73
C ASP A 69 -5.35 -8.16 -7.25
N GLU A 70 -6.22 -7.59 -6.40
CA GLU A 70 -5.96 -7.44 -4.97
C GLU A 70 -6.02 -8.81 -4.26
N GLU A 71 -6.89 -9.71 -4.70
CA GLU A 71 -7.03 -11.04 -4.10
C GLU A 71 -5.85 -11.96 -4.47
N GLU A 72 -5.44 -11.94 -5.74
CA GLU A 72 -4.24 -12.61 -6.22
C GLU A 72 -3.00 -12.10 -5.48
N PHE A 73 -2.83 -10.78 -5.37
CA PHE A 73 -1.69 -10.21 -4.64
C PHE A 73 -1.62 -10.69 -3.19
N LEU A 74 -2.76 -10.71 -2.47
CA LEU A 74 -2.80 -11.20 -1.09
C LEU A 74 -2.44 -12.69 -1.00
N ARG A 75 -2.93 -13.51 -1.93
CA ARG A 75 -2.64 -14.96 -2.00
C ARG A 75 -1.16 -15.23 -2.25
N GLU A 76 -0.58 -14.60 -3.28
CA GLU A 76 0.81 -14.85 -3.69
C GLU A 76 1.85 -14.32 -2.69
N THR A 77 1.49 -13.32 -1.89
CA THR A 77 2.39 -12.72 -0.88
C THR A 77 2.16 -13.22 0.53
N GLY A 78 1.09 -13.98 0.79
CA GLY A 78 0.66 -14.34 2.14
C GLY A 78 0.29 -13.12 3.00
N ALA A 79 -0.09 -12.00 2.36
CA ALA A 79 -0.40 -10.76 3.05
C ALA A 79 -1.75 -10.80 3.79
N THR A 80 -1.91 -9.90 4.74
CA THR A 80 -3.14 -9.73 5.53
C THR A 80 -3.62 -8.29 5.50
N ILE A 81 -4.89 -8.06 5.84
CA ILE A 81 -5.47 -6.71 5.87
C ILE A 81 -5.05 -5.98 7.14
N LYS A 82 -4.39 -4.82 6.96
CA LYS A 82 -3.94 -3.94 8.04
C LYS A 82 -4.98 -2.84 8.31
N PHE A 83 -5.71 -2.93 9.42
CA PHE A 83 -6.73 -1.93 9.80
C PHE A 83 -6.16 -0.66 10.47
N GLY A 84 -4.99 -0.77 11.10
CA GLY A 84 -4.39 0.33 11.86
C GLY A 84 -3.12 -0.08 12.58
N ILE A 85 -2.64 0.79 13.45
CA ILE A 85 -1.42 0.60 14.24
C ILE A 85 -1.77 0.78 15.72
N ARG A 86 -1.54 -0.26 16.52
CA ARG A 86 -1.66 -0.18 17.97
C ARG A 86 -0.35 0.31 18.58
N HIS A 87 -0.40 1.47 19.21
CA HIS A 87 0.72 2.06 19.91
C HIS A 87 0.62 1.71 21.40
N ARG A 88 1.51 0.85 21.91
CA ARG A 88 1.59 0.48 23.34
C ARG A 88 2.77 1.17 24.00
N ASP A 89 2.55 1.69 25.20
CA ASP A 89 3.56 2.31 26.07
C ASP A 89 4.25 3.57 25.53
N TRP A 90 3.84 4.08 24.36
CA TRP A 90 4.38 5.31 23.75
C TRP A 90 4.19 6.56 24.61
N ARG A 91 3.07 6.65 25.35
CA ARG A 91 2.77 7.80 26.22
C ARG A 91 3.25 7.60 27.66
N ARG A 92 2.99 6.41 28.21
CA ARG A 92 3.42 5.93 29.53
C ARG A 92 3.16 4.42 29.60
N LEU A 93 3.88 3.72 30.48
CA LEU A 93 3.69 2.29 30.72
C LEU A 93 2.21 1.97 31.05
N GLY A 94 1.69 0.90 30.46
CA GLY A 94 0.32 0.43 30.61
C GLY A 94 -0.71 1.17 29.72
N HIS A 95 -0.32 2.20 28.98
CA HIS A 95 -1.21 2.94 28.08
C HIS A 95 -1.13 2.40 26.65
N HIS A 96 -2.27 2.31 25.95
CA HIS A 96 -2.28 2.05 24.51
C HIS A 96 -3.37 2.86 23.79
N TYR A 97 -3.17 3.09 22.49
CA TYR A 97 -4.21 3.60 21.59
C TYR A 97 -4.08 2.97 20.20
N ASP A 98 -5.20 2.89 19.49
CA ASP A 98 -5.26 2.41 18.10
C ASP A 98 -5.32 3.62 17.17
N GLY A 99 -4.31 3.76 16.31
CA GLY A 99 -4.28 4.75 15.25
C GLY A 99 -4.80 4.14 13.95
N PRO A 100 -5.83 4.71 13.28
CA PRO A 100 -6.19 4.28 11.93
C PRO A 100 -5.00 4.50 10.97
N ILE A 101 -4.90 3.66 9.94
CA ILE A 101 -3.74 3.66 9.04
C ILE A 101 -3.61 4.93 8.20
N ASP A 102 -4.74 5.50 7.81
CA ASP A 102 -4.87 6.69 6.99
C ASP A 102 -6.05 7.50 7.51
N ASP A 103 -6.18 8.75 7.06
CA ASP A 103 -7.36 9.55 7.37
C ASP A 103 -8.62 8.83 6.84
N PRO A 104 -9.54 8.39 7.73
CA PRO A 104 -10.75 7.70 7.31
C PRO A 104 -11.61 8.52 6.34
N HIS A 105 -11.51 9.85 6.35
CA HIS A 105 -12.19 10.72 5.41
C HIS A 105 -11.62 10.65 3.99
N LEU A 106 -10.33 10.30 3.84
CA LEU A 106 -9.67 10.15 2.55
C LEU A 106 -9.81 8.74 1.96
N VAL A 107 -9.89 7.70 2.82
CA VAL A 107 -9.95 6.30 2.36
C VAL A 107 -11.36 5.71 2.28
N ALA A 108 -12.34 6.35 2.93
CA ALA A 108 -13.75 5.94 2.88
C ALA A 108 -14.67 7.18 2.75
N PRO A 109 -14.67 7.87 1.60
CA PRO A 109 -15.53 9.03 1.39
C PRO A 109 -17.00 8.62 1.57
N GLY A 110 -17.61 9.06 2.67
CA GLY A 110 -18.98 8.72 3.08
C GLY A 110 -19.13 7.93 4.38
N CYS A 111 -18.04 7.35 4.92
CA CYS A 111 -18.08 6.66 6.21
C CYS A 111 -17.91 7.68 7.36
N ARG A 112 -19.03 8.16 7.90
CA ARG A 112 -19.04 9.14 8.99
C ARG A 112 -18.67 8.44 10.31
N TRP A 113 -17.39 8.42 10.66
CA TRP A 113 -16.94 7.99 11.99
C TRP A 113 -17.37 9.04 13.01
N THR A 114 -18.55 8.88 13.61
CA THR A 114 -18.97 9.71 14.74
C THR A 114 -18.15 9.33 15.96
N ALA A 115 -17.09 10.09 16.23
CA ALA A 115 -16.46 10.12 17.55
C ALA A 115 -17.43 10.81 18.52
N THR A 116 -18.38 10.05 19.07
CA THR A 116 -19.17 10.52 20.21
C THR A 116 -19.34 9.37 21.19
N PRO A 117 -18.87 9.49 22.44
CA PRO A 117 -19.17 8.50 23.45
C PRO A 117 -20.61 8.74 23.92
N SER A 118 -21.60 8.22 23.21
CA SER A 118 -22.97 8.18 23.73
C SER A 118 -23.12 6.97 24.66
N ARG A 119 -23.14 7.26 25.95
CA ARG A 119 -23.61 6.35 26.98
C ARG A 119 -25.05 5.90 26.64
N ARG A 120 -25.32 4.61 26.91
CA ARG A 120 -26.62 3.92 27.04
C ARG A 120 -27.22 3.30 25.78
N GLY A 121 -27.41 1.98 25.86
CA GLY A 121 -28.71 1.38 25.53
C GLY A 121 -28.85 0.64 24.20
N SER A 122 -28.65 -0.68 24.26
CA SER A 122 -29.47 -1.70 23.57
C SER A 122 -29.65 -1.68 22.04
N ARG A 123 -29.02 -2.70 21.43
CA ARG A 123 -29.47 -3.59 20.33
C ARG A 123 -28.49 -3.63 19.17
N CYS A 124 -27.60 -4.62 19.25
CA CYS A 124 -26.89 -5.17 18.12
C CYS A 124 -27.94 -5.59 17.05
N ARG A 125 -28.03 -4.86 15.94
CA ARG A 125 -28.71 -5.35 14.73
C ARG A 125 -27.63 -5.72 13.72
N ARG A 126 -27.45 -7.02 13.51
CA ARG A 126 -26.74 -7.58 12.36
C ARG A 126 -27.29 -6.93 11.09
N ARG A 127 -26.42 -6.47 10.20
CA ARG A 127 -26.79 -6.15 8.82
C ARG A 127 -25.93 -7.02 7.91
N THR A 128 -26.57 -8.00 7.30
CA THR A 128 -26.09 -8.72 6.12
C THR A 128 -26.12 -7.77 4.92
N PHE A 129 -25.05 -7.74 4.13
CA PHE A 129 -25.04 -7.09 2.81
C PHE A 129 -25.38 -8.14 1.76
N SER A 130 -26.42 -7.89 0.96
CA SER A 130 -26.67 -8.63 -0.29
C SER A 130 -26.13 -7.80 -1.45
N SER A 131 -25.33 -8.43 -2.30
CA SER A 131 -24.85 -7.90 -3.56
C SER A 131 -25.92 -8.02 -4.64
N THR A 132 -26.21 -6.91 -5.30
CA THR A 132 -26.63 -6.91 -6.72
C THR A 132 -25.61 -6.09 -7.47
#